data_AF-A0A3R7GV90-F1
#
_entry.id   AF-A0A3R7GV90-F1
#
_cell.length_a   1.000
_cell.length_b   1.000
_cell.length_c   1.000
_cell.angle_alpha   90.00
_cell.angle_beta   90.00
_cell.angle_gamma   90.00
#
_symmetry.space_group_name_H-M   'P 1'
#
loop_
_entity.id
_entity.type
_entity.pdbx_description
1 polymer ?
#
loop_
_entity_poly.entity_id
_entity_poly.type
_entity_poly.pdbx_seq_one_letter_code
_entity_poly.pdbx_strand_id
1 'polypeptide(L)'
;MINCGAEPIYSMHVLALREGIRESKKDWLIKANIYPKAIDQATKAFIRELAVNMVDKAPIYCQKQPLLFRHLNYLAAQFPKAKFVHVLRDGRAAVASTIARRIYPRVTSENPHIALQIWDKTVRQMLVDCQDLGPQRCYTVVYEKLVLYPERELQKLLGKFYTTFTYQVKSDALLF
;
A
#
# COMPACT_ATOMS: atom_id res chain seq x y z
N MET A 1 6.99 -18.00 6.71
CA MET A 1 5.84 -17.86 5.80
C MET A 1 5.19 -16.49 6.04
N ILE A 2 4.91 -15.73 4.99
CA ILE A 2 4.25 -14.40 5.07
C ILE A 2 2.76 -14.61 4.73
N ASN A 3 1.84 -13.99 5.45
CA ASN A 3 0.41 -14.02 5.11
C ASN A 3 -0.15 -12.60 4.92
N CYS A 4 -0.72 -12.35 3.75
CA CYS A 4 -1.32 -11.08 3.36
C CYS A 4 -2.85 -11.08 3.48
N GLY A 5 -3.47 -12.26 3.59
CA GLY A 5 -4.92 -12.43 3.49
C GLY A 5 -5.52 -11.89 2.20
N ALA A 6 -6.84 -11.70 2.23
CA ALA A 6 -7.55 -10.91 1.24
C ALA A 6 -7.28 -9.41 1.44
N GLU A 7 -7.38 -8.62 0.37
CA GLU A 7 -7.21 -7.17 0.41
C GLU A 7 -8.26 -6.51 1.32
N PRO A 8 -7.86 -5.87 2.45
CA PRO A 8 -8.82 -5.27 3.35
C PRO A 8 -9.24 -3.89 2.86
N ILE A 9 -10.50 -3.76 2.45
CA ILE A 9 -11.10 -2.53 1.89
C ILE A 9 -11.20 -1.41 2.96
N TYR A 10 -11.34 -1.78 4.24
CA TYR A 10 -11.64 -0.82 5.30
C TYR A 10 -10.47 0.03 5.79
N SER A 11 -9.23 -0.34 5.50
CA SER A 11 -8.08 0.47 5.95
C SER A 11 -8.03 1.84 5.29
N MET A 12 -8.43 1.94 4.02
CA MET A 12 -8.56 3.23 3.35
C MET A 12 -9.65 4.11 3.96
N HIS A 13 -10.75 3.51 4.43
CA HIS A 13 -11.85 4.24 5.04
C HIS A 13 -11.45 4.84 6.40
N VAL A 14 -10.74 4.07 7.23
CA VAL A 14 -10.27 4.58 8.53
C VAL A 14 -9.17 5.63 8.36
N LEU A 15 -8.28 5.47 7.38
CA LEU A 15 -7.30 6.50 7.04
C LEU A 15 -7.98 7.79 6.56
N ALA A 16 -8.99 7.68 5.68
CA ALA A 16 -9.76 8.84 5.23
C ALA A 16 -10.49 9.54 6.39
N LEU A 17 -11.12 8.79 7.29
CA LEU A 17 -11.73 9.34 8.51
C LEU A 17 -10.71 10.11 9.35
N ARG A 18 -9.53 9.52 9.57
CA ARG A 18 -8.45 10.14 10.34
C ARG A 18 -7.94 11.43 9.69
N GLU A 19 -7.80 11.46 8.37
CA GLU A 19 -7.43 12.68 7.64
C GLU A 19 -8.52 13.76 7.78
N GLY A 20 -9.80 13.40 7.61
CA GLY A 20 -10.92 14.33 7.80
C GLY A 20 -10.99 14.90 9.22
N ILE A 21 -10.73 14.08 10.25
CA ILE A 21 -10.64 14.54 11.64
C ILE A 21 -9.46 15.52 11.80
N ARG A 22 -8.30 15.23 11.21
CA ARG A 22 -7.13 16.13 11.27
C ARG A 22 -7.41 17.49 10.63
N GLU A 23 -8.17 17.51 9.54
CA GLU A 23 -8.54 18.72 8.78
C GLU A 23 -9.67 19.53 9.45
N SER A 24 -10.45 18.91 10.34
CA SER A 24 -11.50 19.60 11.09
C SER A 24 -10.95 20.64 12.09
N LYS A 25 -11.79 21.60 12.52
CA LYS A 25 -11.43 22.59 13.55
C LYS A 25 -11.07 21.87 14.86
N LYS A 26 -9.78 21.71 15.14
CA LYS A 26 -9.24 20.93 16.28
C LYS A 26 -9.79 21.36 17.64
N ASP A 27 -10.19 22.63 17.76
CA ASP A 27 -10.62 23.22 19.03
C ASP A 27 -11.80 22.51 19.69
N TRP A 28 -12.80 22.03 18.92
CA TRP A 28 -13.95 21.35 19.53
C TRP A 28 -13.61 19.93 19.98
N LEU A 29 -12.76 19.21 19.22
CA LEU A 29 -12.30 17.87 19.57
C LEU A 29 -11.50 17.90 20.88
N ILE A 30 -10.60 18.87 21.01
CA ILE A 30 -9.83 19.07 22.24
C ILE A 30 -10.76 19.43 23.40
N LYS A 31 -11.76 20.31 23.19
CA LYS A 31 -12.78 20.62 24.21
C LYS A 31 -13.62 19.40 24.62
N ALA A 32 -13.81 18.44 23.72
CA ALA A 32 -14.46 17.16 23.98
C ALA A 32 -13.49 16.08 24.52
N ASN A 33 -12.25 16.42 24.88
CA ASN A 33 -11.19 15.51 25.32
C ASN A 33 -10.77 14.45 24.29
N ILE A 34 -10.97 14.72 23.00
CA ILE A 34 -10.55 13.87 21.89
C ILE A 34 -9.25 14.42 21.30
N TYR A 35 -8.12 13.92 21.82
CA TYR A 35 -6.80 14.37 21.40
C TYR A 35 -6.29 13.64 20.14
N PRO A 36 -5.42 14.25 19.31
CA PRO A 36 -4.86 13.62 18.12
C PRO A 36 -4.24 12.23 18.37
N LYS A 37 -3.60 12.05 19.53
CA LYS A 37 -3.02 10.77 19.95
C LYS A 37 -4.07 9.66 20.06
N ALA A 38 -5.27 9.96 20.55
CA ALA A 38 -6.34 8.98 20.69
C ALA A 38 -6.82 8.51 19.30
N ILE A 39 -6.94 9.43 18.35
CA ILE A 39 -7.32 9.13 16.96
C ILE A 39 -6.25 8.27 16.29
N ASP A 40 -4.97 8.59 16.47
CA ASP A 40 -3.87 7.80 15.92
C ASP A 40 -3.81 6.40 16.53
N GLN A 41 -4.01 6.27 17.84
CA GLN A 41 -4.07 4.97 18.53
C GLN A 41 -5.24 4.11 18.03
N ALA A 42 -6.43 4.71 17.89
CA ALA A 42 -7.60 4.01 17.36
C ALA A 42 -7.40 3.57 15.90
N THR A 43 -6.87 4.46 15.06
CA THR A 43 -6.55 4.18 13.65
C THR A 43 -5.54 3.04 13.53
N LYS A 44 -4.46 3.10 14.32
CA LYS A 44 -3.42 2.06 14.38
C LYS A 44 -3.99 0.72 14.84
N ALA A 45 -4.80 0.72 15.89
CA ALA A 45 -5.41 -0.50 16.42
C ALA A 45 -6.31 -1.17 15.37
N PHE A 46 -7.13 -0.38 14.69
CA PHE A 46 -8.02 -0.89 13.63
C PHE A 46 -7.23 -1.48 12.45
N ILE A 47 -6.21 -0.78 11.95
CA ILE A 47 -5.36 -1.30 10.85
C ILE A 47 -4.67 -2.60 11.27
N ARG A 48 -4.17 -2.68 12.51
CA ARG A 48 -3.55 -3.91 13.04
C ARG A 48 -4.56 -5.06 13.11
N GLU A 49 -5.79 -4.80 13.54
CA GLU A 49 -6.85 -5.80 13.63
C GLU A 49 -7.10 -6.45 12.26
N LEU A 50 -7.26 -5.62 11.23
CA LEU A 50 -7.44 -6.08 9.85
C LEU A 50 -6.25 -6.92 9.35
N ALA A 51 -5.02 -6.54 9.71
CA ALA A 51 -3.82 -7.20 9.22
C ALA A 51 -3.48 -8.52 9.94
N VAL A 52 -3.87 -8.66 11.21
CA VAL A 52 -3.44 -9.79 12.06
C VAL A 52 -4.56 -10.80 12.31
N ASN A 53 -5.79 -10.33 12.54
CA ASN A 53 -6.87 -11.17 13.05
C ASN A 53 -7.90 -11.56 11.98
N MET A 54 -7.81 -10.99 10.77
CA MET A 54 -8.66 -11.38 9.64
C MET A 54 -7.98 -12.37 8.67
N VAL A 55 -6.85 -12.93 9.07
CA VAL A 55 -6.02 -13.84 8.25
C VAL A 55 -5.52 -15.00 9.10
N ASP A 56 -5.17 -16.12 8.46
CA ASP A 56 -4.54 -17.24 9.16
C ASP A 56 -3.22 -16.82 9.81
N LYS A 57 -2.97 -17.36 11.01
CA LYS A 57 -1.79 -17.01 11.82
C LYS A 57 -0.49 -17.20 11.04
N ALA A 58 0.36 -16.19 11.05
CA ALA A 58 1.65 -16.20 10.37
C ALA A 58 2.74 -15.51 11.21
N PRO A 59 4.03 -15.85 11.00
CA PRO A 59 5.13 -15.15 11.65
C PRO A 59 5.33 -13.72 11.11
N ILE A 60 4.91 -13.45 9.87
CA ILE A 60 4.94 -12.12 9.26
C ILE A 60 3.58 -11.86 8.63
N TYR A 61 2.93 -10.79 9.07
CA TYR A 61 1.68 -10.29 8.51
C TYR A 61 1.97 -9.23 7.45
N CYS A 62 1.11 -9.18 6.45
CA CYS A 62 1.23 -8.33 5.30
C CYS A 62 -0.13 -7.67 5.05
N GLN A 63 -0.09 -6.44 4.58
CA GLN A 63 -1.30 -5.74 4.15
C GLN A 63 -1.06 -5.16 2.79
N LYS A 64 -1.96 -5.46 1.87
CA LYS A 64 -1.84 -5.04 0.50
C LYS A 64 -3.10 -4.30 0.08
N GLN A 65 -2.90 -3.05 -0.37
CA GLN A 65 -3.95 -2.14 -0.84
C GLN A 65 -3.25 -1.00 -1.58
N PRO A 66 -3.41 -0.87 -2.91
CA PRO A 66 -2.59 0.03 -3.75
C PRO A 66 -2.53 1.48 -3.25
N LEU A 67 -3.62 1.98 -2.67
CA LEU A 67 -3.75 3.37 -2.26
C LEU A 67 -3.22 3.68 -0.86
N LEU A 68 -2.79 2.66 -0.08
CA LEU A 68 -2.18 2.87 1.24
C LEU A 68 -0.90 3.68 1.16
N PHE A 69 -0.16 3.57 0.06
CA PHE A 69 1.09 4.29 -0.13
C PHE A 69 0.92 5.82 -0.11
N ARG A 70 -0.29 6.34 -0.34
CA ARG A 70 -0.59 7.78 -0.15
C ARG A 70 -0.50 8.23 1.31
N HIS A 71 -0.53 7.27 2.25
CA HIS A 71 -0.40 7.50 3.68
C HIS A 71 0.92 6.92 4.22
N LEU A 72 1.93 6.71 3.36
CA LEU A 72 3.17 6.02 3.71
C LEU A 72 3.84 6.62 4.95
N ASN A 73 4.04 7.93 4.97
CA ASN A 73 4.72 8.62 6.08
C ASN A 73 3.97 8.45 7.40
N TYR A 74 2.64 8.53 7.37
CA TYR A 74 1.81 8.29 8.54
C TYR A 74 1.89 6.83 9.01
N LEU A 75 1.75 5.88 8.09
CA LEU A 75 1.82 4.45 8.40
C LEU A 75 3.21 4.08 8.94
N ALA A 76 4.28 4.67 8.41
CA ALA A 76 5.63 4.45 8.89
C ALA A 76 5.83 4.92 10.34
N ALA A 77 5.26 6.08 10.68
CA ALA A 77 5.26 6.60 12.05
C ALA A 77 4.44 5.72 13.01
N GLN A 78 3.26 5.25 12.59
CA GLN A 78 2.41 4.39 13.42
C GLN A 78 2.97 2.97 13.57
N PHE A 79 3.70 2.46 12.58
CA PHE A 79 4.29 1.13 12.56
C PHE A 79 5.83 1.16 12.34
N PRO A 80 6.62 1.49 13.39
CA PRO A 80 8.08 1.66 13.30
C PRO A 80 8.88 0.40 12.95
N LYS A 81 8.26 -0.78 12.96
CA LYS A 81 8.88 -2.06 12.55
C LYS A 81 8.36 -2.59 11.21
N ALA A 82 7.37 -1.93 10.60
CA ALA A 82 6.84 -2.39 9.31
C ALA A 82 7.92 -2.30 8.20
N LYS A 83 7.66 -2.89 7.05
CA LYS A 83 8.43 -2.64 5.84
C LYS A 83 7.44 -2.36 4.71
N PHE A 84 7.81 -1.53 3.77
CA PHE A 84 6.94 -1.12 2.68
C PHE A 84 7.53 -1.56 1.35
N VAL A 85 6.66 -2.08 0.48
CA VAL A 85 7.01 -2.51 -0.87
C VAL A 85 6.19 -1.69 -1.85
N HIS A 86 6.86 -0.83 -2.60
CA HIS A 86 6.26 -0.05 -3.68
C HIS A 86 6.43 -0.80 -4.99
N VAL A 87 5.34 -1.22 -5.63
CA VAL A 87 5.40 -1.85 -6.95
C VAL A 87 5.24 -0.77 -8.03
N LEU A 88 6.34 -0.44 -8.68
CA LEU A 88 6.39 0.51 -9.79
C LEU A 88 6.17 -0.23 -11.11
N ARG A 89 5.18 0.19 -11.89
CA ARG A 89 4.87 -0.33 -13.23
C ARG A 89 4.90 0.81 -14.24
N ASP A 90 5.22 0.53 -15.51
CA ASP A 90 5.08 1.53 -16.58
C ASP A 90 3.69 2.17 -16.57
N GLY A 91 3.64 3.50 -16.51
CA GLY A 91 2.39 4.26 -16.42
C GLY A 91 1.43 4.02 -17.58
N ARG A 92 1.95 3.79 -18.79
CA ARG A 92 1.12 3.46 -19.97
C ARG A 92 0.44 2.10 -19.77
N ALA A 93 1.19 1.11 -19.29
CA ALA A 93 0.66 -0.22 -19.02
C ALA A 93 -0.34 -0.21 -17.85
N ALA A 94 -0.05 0.57 -16.80
CA ALA A 94 -0.95 0.74 -15.66
C ALA A 94 -2.27 1.43 -16.08
N VAL A 95 -2.20 2.53 -16.83
CA VAL A 95 -3.38 3.27 -17.30
C VAL A 95 -4.19 2.45 -18.30
N ALA A 96 -3.54 1.77 -19.26
CA ALA A 96 -4.23 0.88 -20.19
C ALA A 96 -4.99 -0.24 -19.45
N SER A 97 -4.37 -0.83 -18.41
CA SER A 97 -5.02 -1.82 -17.57
C SER A 97 -6.23 -1.25 -16.80
N THR A 98 -6.11 -0.04 -16.27
CA THR A 98 -7.20 0.67 -15.57
C THR A 98 -8.40 0.91 -16.46
N ILE A 99 -8.16 1.37 -17.71
CA ILE A 99 -9.20 1.62 -18.72
C ILE A 99 -9.87 0.30 -19.12
N ALA A 100 -9.07 -0.70 -19.50
CA ALA A 100 -9.57 -1.99 -19.98
C ALA A 100 -10.45 -2.70 -18.93
N ARG A 101 -10.09 -2.57 -17.65
CA ARG A 101 -10.83 -3.17 -16.52
C ARG A 101 -11.92 -2.28 -15.94
N ARG A 102 -12.11 -1.06 -16.48
CA ARG A 102 -13.10 -0.07 -16.00
C ARG A 102 -13.02 0.20 -14.50
N ILE A 103 -11.79 0.24 -13.96
CA ILE A 103 -11.56 0.46 -12.51
C ILE A 103 -12.04 1.86 -12.09
N TYR A 104 -11.83 2.86 -12.95
CA TYR A 104 -12.33 4.22 -12.75
C TYR A 104 -13.24 4.59 -13.92
N PRO A 105 -14.58 4.59 -13.75
CA PRO A 105 -15.52 4.80 -14.83
C PRO A 105 -15.37 6.14 -15.58
N ARG A 106 -14.74 7.14 -14.97
CA ARG A 106 -14.49 8.46 -15.58
C ARG A 106 -13.27 8.49 -16.51
N VAL A 107 -12.45 7.44 -16.49
CA VAL A 107 -11.26 7.30 -17.34
C VAL A 107 -11.54 6.25 -18.41
N THR A 108 -11.44 6.65 -19.67
CA THR A 108 -11.75 5.85 -20.84
C THR A 108 -10.65 5.98 -21.91
N SER A 109 -10.81 5.28 -23.03
CA SER A 109 -9.90 5.36 -24.19
C SER A 109 -9.83 6.75 -24.82
N GLU A 110 -10.84 7.58 -24.60
CA GLU A 110 -10.95 8.93 -25.17
C GLU A 110 -10.15 9.96 -24.36
N ASN A 111 -9.85 9.67 -23.08
CA ASN A 111 -9.16 10.60 -22.18
C ASN A 111 -7.99 9.99 -21.36
N PRO A 112 -7.12 9.14 -21.95
CA PRO A 112 -6.07 8.43 -21.21
C PRO A 112 -5.02 9.38 -20.59
N HIS A 113 -4.86 10.57 -21.17
CA HIS A 113 -3.96 11.60 -20.66
C HIS A 113 -4.31 12.05 -19.23
N ILE A 114 -5.61 12.09 -18.87
CA ILE A 114 -6.06 12.44 -17.52
C ILE A 114 -5.53 11.41 -16.52
N ALA A 115 -5.67 10.12 -16.82
CA ALA A 115 -5.17 9.07 -15.94
C ALA A 115 -3.65 8.98 -15.91
N LEU A 116 -2.97 9.28 -17.02
CA LEU A 116 -1.50 9.39 -17.03
C LEU A 116 -1.01 10.53 -16.13
N GLN A 117 -1.67 11.70 -16.15
CA GLN A 117 -1.34 12.81 -15.24
C GLN A 117 -1.57 12.45 -13.77
N ILE A 118 -2.69 11.78 -13.46
CA ILE A 118 -2.99 11.30 -12.10
C ILE A 118 -1.95 10.26 -11.66
N TRP A 119 -1.62 9.32 -12.54
CA TRP A 119 -0.61 8.29 -12.29
C TRP A 119 0.75 8.93 -12.01
N ASP A 120 1.21 9.84 -12.87
CA ASP A 120 2.51 10.50 -12.77
C ASP A 120 2.62 11.27 -11.44
N LYS A 121 1.64 12.11 -11.13
CA LYS A 121 1.60 12.86 -9.87
C LYS A 121 1.63 11.94 -8.65
N THR A 122 0.82 10.88 -8.68
CA THR A 122 0.68 9.97 -7.53
C THR A 122 1.95 9.15 -7.32
N VAL A 123 2.49 8.55 -8.39
CA VAL A 123 3.66 7.67 -8.31
C VAL A 123 4.93 8.44 -8.02
N ARG A 124 5.09 9.67 -8.54
CA ARG A 124 6.22 10.54 -8.17
C ARG A 124 6.26 10.79 -6.67
N GLN A 125 5.12 11.11 -6.05
CA GLN A 125 5.06 11.33 -4.61
C GLN A 125 5.38 10.03 -3.85
N MET A 126 4.82 8.89 -4.26
CA MET A 126 5.10 7.59 -3.62
C MET A 126 6.58 7.20 -3.72
N LEU A 127 7.26 7.54 -4.83
CA LEU A 127 8.70 7.33 -4.98
C LEU A 127 9.49 8.19 -4.01
N VAL A 128 9.17 9.48 -3.89
CA VAL A 128 9.81 10.39 -2.93
C VAL A 128 9.60 9.89 -1.50
N ASP A 129 8.36 9.60 -1.11
CA ASP A 129 8.05 9.11 0.24
C ASP A 129 8.82 7.80 0.56
N CYS A 130 8.93 6.90 -0.43
CA CYS A 130 9.68 5.64 -0.27
C CYS A 130 11.19 5.88 -0.12
N GLN A 131 11.74 6.83 -0.88
CA GLN A 131 13.15 7.21 -0.80
C GLN A 131 13.46 7.85 0.55
N ASP A 132 12.59 8.74 1.04
CA ASP A 132 12.75 9.44 2.31
C ASP A 132 12.74 8.49 3.52
N LEU A 133 11.94 7.41 3.47
CA LEU A 133 11.98 6.36 4.50
C LEU A 133 13.28 5.55 4.51
N GLY A 134 14.00 5.54 3.39
CA GLY A 134 15.26 4.84 3.23
C GLY A 134 15.14 3.33 2.95
N PRO A 135 16.23 2.72 2.43
CA PRO A 135 16.22 1.37 1.86
C PRO A 135 16.01 0.25 2.89
N GLN A 136 16.17 0.54 4.19
CA GLN A 136 15.90 -0.42 5.26
C GLN A 136 14.40 -0.56 5.57
N ARG A 137 13.61 0.46 5.19
CA ARG A 137 12.19 0.60 5.54
C ARG A 137 11.27 0.52 4.32
N CYS A 138 11.71 0.98 3.16
CA CYS A 138 10.94 0.95 1.93
C CYS A 138 11.76 0.42 0.75
N TYR A 139 11.15 -0.43 -0.07
CA TYR A 139 11.77 -1.00 -1.27
C TYR A 139 10.85 -0.81 -2.47
N THR A 140 11.39 -0.27 -3.57
CA THR A 140 10.66 -0.17 -4.84
C THR A 140 11.03 -1.33 -5.76
N VAL A 141 10.04 -2.14 -6.14
CA VAL A 141 10.16 -3.22 -7.12
C VAL A 141 9.62 -2.73 -8.45
N VAL A 142 10.37 -2.93 -9.53
CA VAL A 142 9.88 -2.68 -10.90
C VAL A 142 9.10 -3.92 -11.36
N TYR A 143 7.81 -3.76 -11.65
CA TYR A 143 6.90 -4.83 -12.04
C TYR A 143 7.43 -5.65 -13.22
N GLU A 144 7.94 -4.98 -14.25
CA GLU A 144 8.46 -5.63 -15.45
C GLU A 144 9.68 -6.51 -15.13
N LYS A 145 10.54 -6.07 -14.19
CA LYS A 145 11.66 -6.88 -13.71
C LYS A 145 11.20 -8.05 -12.84
N LEU A 146 10.18 -7.84 -12.01
CA LEU A 146 9.61 -8.90 -11.17
C LEU A 146 9.00 -10.01 -12.03
N VAL A 147 8.34 -9.67 -13.13
CA VAL A 147 7.77 -10.67 -14.06
C VAL A 147 8.86 -11.38 -14.86
N LEU A 148 9.86 -10.67 -15.36
CA LEU A 148 10.94 -11.25 -16.17
C LEU A 148 11.97 -12.03 -15.35
N TYR A 149 12.23 -11.61 -14.12
CA TYR A 149 13.28 -12.15 -13.25
C TYR A 149 12.77 -12.37 -11.81
N PRO A 150 11.71 -13.18 -11.61
CA PRO A 150 10.99 -13.27 -10.33
C PRO A 150 11.90 -13.69 -9.18
N GLU A 151 12.71 -14.73 -9.36
CA GLU A 151 13.64 -15.21 -8.33
C GLU A 151 14.63 -14.11 -7.91
N ARG A 152 15.26 -13.45 -8.88
CA ARG A 152 16.24 -12.40 -8.62
C ARG A 152 15.63 -11.21 -7.87
N GLU A 153 14.45 -10.76 -8.26
CA GLU A 153 13.80 -9.61 -7.61
C GLU A 153 13.24 -9.97 -6.22
N LEU A 154 12.69 -11.18 -6.06
CA LEU A 154 12.21 -11.67 -4.76
C LEU A 154 13.37 -11.92 -3.78
N GLN A 155 14.52 -12.39 -4.24
CA GLN A 155 15.73 -12.51 -3.41
C GLN A 155 16.19 -11.15 -2.88
N LYS A 156 16.16 -10.09 -3.70
CA LYS A 156 16.49 -8.72 -3.24
C LYS A 156 15.50 -8.22 -2.20
N LEU A 157 14.21 -8.45 -2.42
CA LEU A 157 13.14 -7.98 -1.54
C LEU A 157 13.12 -8.71 -0.19
N LEU A 158 13.23 -10.04 -0.23
CA LEU A 158 13.06 -10.91 0.94
C LEU A 158 14.38 -11.25 1.63
N GLY A 159 15.51 -11.17 0.93
CA GLY A 159 16.83 -11.53 1.45
C GLY A 159 16.82 -12.90 2.11
N LYS A 160 17.22 -12.95 3.38
CA LYS A 160 17.21 -14.18 4.20
C LYS A 160 15.84 -14.86 4.37
N PHE A 161 14.74 -14.19 4.05
CA PHE A 161 13.39 -14.76 4.11
C PHE A 161 12.96 -15.49 2.82
N TYR A 162 13.79 -15.46 1.76
CA TYR A 162 13.46 -16.03 0.46
C TYR A 162 13.32 -17.57 0.49
N THR A 163 14.01 -18.26 1.39
CA THR A 163 14.09 -19.74 1.45
C THR A 163 12.85 -20.44 2.01
N THR A 164 11.79 -19.72 2.40
CA THR A 164 10.54 -20.33 2.89
C THR A 164 9.38 -20.32 1.88
N PHE A 165 9.62 -19.90 0.63
CA PHE A 165 8.64 -19.99 -0.45
C PHE A 165 8.80 -21.32 -1.19
N THR A 166 8.15 -22.38 -0.70
CA THR A 166 7.92 -23.57 -1.52
C THR A 166 6.97 -23.20 -2.66
N TYR A 167 7.40 -23.47 -3.88
CA TYR A 167 6.72 -23.22 -5.14
C TYR A 167 5.22 -23.57 -5.10
N GLN A 168 4.38 -22.55 -4.94
CA GLN A 168 3.00 -22.53 -5.42
C GLN A 168 2.70 -21.16 -6.04
N VAL A 169 3.47 -20.78 -7.06
CA VAL A 169 2.94 -19.84 -8.05
C VAL A 169 2.05 -20.68 -8.96
N LYS A 170 0.78 -20.86 -8.59
CA LYS A 170 -0.23 -21.27 -9.57
C LYS A 170 -0.27 -20.16 -10.62
N SER A 171 -0.09 -20.55 -11.88
CA SER A 171 0.09 -19.69 -13.04
C SER A 171 -1.06 -18.72 -13.36
N ASP A 172 -2.11 -18.65 -12.54
CA ASP A 172 -3.36 -17.97 -12.91
C ASP A 172 -3.85 -16.91 -11.90
N ALA A 173 -2.98 -16.36 -11.05
CA ALA A 173 -3.37 -15.23 -10.20
C ALA A 173 -2.20 -14.29 -9.86
N LEU A 174 -1.73 -13.54 -10.86
CA LEU A 174 -1.10 -12.24 -10.57
C LEU A 174 -2.21 -11.22 -10.31
N LEU A 175 -2.60 -11.08 -9.05
CA LEU A 175 -3.34 -9.92 -8.57
C LEU A 175 -2.46 -9.20 -7.54
N PHE A 176 -2.22 -7.92 -7.87
CA PHE A 176 -1.51 -6.88 -7.11
C PHE A 176 -1.60 -7.08 -5.62
#